data_AF-A0A1F6GQZ7-F1
#
_entry.id   AF-A0A1F6GQZ7-F1
#
_cell.length_a   1.000
_cell.length_b   1.000
_cell.length_c   1.000
_cell.angle_alpha   90.00
_cell.angle_beta   90.00
_cell.angle_gamma   90.00
#
_symmetry.space_group_name_H-M   'P 1'
#
loop_
_entity.id
_entity.type
_entity.pdbx_description
1 polymer ?
#
loop_
_entity_poly.entity_id
_entity_poly.type
_entity_poly.pdbx_seq_one_letter_code
_entity_poly.pdbx_strand_id
1 'polypeptide(L)'
;MTGGKTISENIKKVRASAFDRGHQHPELVFPINNGTVVLAGPNPTSNRAGKTVIVDHGNGVQSYYLHLSQFFCKKGDKIRKNKPIAKSGNSGLGISGIHLHLTIKIYGALIDPERFLDSLRE
;
A
#
# COMPACT_ATOMS: atom_id res chain seq x y z
N MET A 1 -9.99 24.43 3.70
CA MET A 1 -8.58 24.23 4.08
C MET A 1 -8.48 23.34 5.32
N THR A 2 -8.70 22.02 5.21
CA THR A 2 -8.62 21.08 6.37
C THR A 2 -8.12 19.67 6.02
N GLY A 3 -7.73 19.39 4.76
CA GLY A 3 -7.39 18.04 4.30
C GLY A 3 -5.92 17.61 4.49
N GLY A 4 -4.99 18.55 4.70
CA GLY A 4 -3.54 18.27 4.69
C GLY A 4 -3.04 17.50 5.93
N LYS A 5 -3.60 17.77 7.11
CA LYS A 5 -3.12 17.15 8.37
C LYS A 5 -3.42 15.65 8.44
N THR A 6 -4.64 15.23 8.09
CA THR A 6 -5.09 13.83 8.17
C THR A 6 -4.35 12.90 7.21
N ILE A 7 -4.04 13.39 6.00
CA ILE A 7 -3.29 12.63 4.99
C ILE A 7 -1.83 12.45 5.45
N SER A 8 -1.21 13.52 5.98
CA SER A 8 0.16 13.46 6.49
C SER A 8 0.31 12.53 7.72
N GLU A 9 -0.68 12.50 8.61
CA GLU A 9 -0.68 11.61 9.78
C GLU A 9 -0.91 10.15 9.40
N ASN A 10 -1.81 9.88 8.43
CA ASN A 10 -1.99 8.54 7.88
C ASN A 10 -0.72 8.05 7.17
N ILE A 11 -0.05 8.92 6.41
CA ILE A 11 1.21 8.60 5.75
C ILE A 11 2.31 8.34 6.78
N LYS A 12 2.36 9.09 7.89
CA LYS A 12 3.29 8.80 9.00
C LYS A 12 3.00 7.47 9.71
N LYS A 13 1.74 7.09 9.90
CA LYS A 13 1.37 5.77 10.48
C LYS A 13 1.71 4.62 9.55
N VAL A 14 1.45 4.80 8.25
CA VAL A 14 1.87 3.88 7.21
C VAL A 14 3.41 3.81 7.15
N ARG A 15 4.12 4.93 7.33
CA ARG A 15 5.59 4.98 7.43
C ARG A 15 6.13 4.17 8.60
N ALA A 16 5.39 4.07 9.71
CA ALA A 16 5.81 3.26 10.86
C ALA A 16 5.75 1.75 10.58
N SER A 17 4.88 1.30 9.67
CA SER A 17 4.68 -0.13 9.32
C SER A 17 5.17 -0.55 7.94
N ALA A 18 5.45 0.39 7.02
CA ALA A 18 5.69 0.09 5.60
C ALA A 18 7.10 0.49 5.09
N PHE A 19 7.91 1.18 5.89
CA PHE A 19 9.23 1.63 5.44
C PHE A 19 10.30 0.58 5.79
N ASP A 20 10.44 -0.44 4.95
CA ASP A 20 11.65 -1.25 4.73
C ASP A 20 12.49 -1.67 5.96
N ARG A 21 11.85 -1.96 7.09
CA ARG A 21 12.53 -2.70 8.15
C ARG A 21 12.34 -4.17 7.82
N GLY A 22 13.43 -4.90 7.57
CA GLY A 22 13.37 -6.35 7.43
C GLY A 22 12.79 -6.95 8.71
N HIS A 23 11.48 -7.17 8.73
CA HIS A 23 10.81 -7.78 9.85
C HIS A 23 11.10 -9.28 9.80
N GLN A 24 11.38 -9.92 10.94
CA GLN A 24 11.54 -11.38 10.97
C GLN A 24 10.20 -12.12 10.81
N HIS A 25 9.07 -11.40 10.84
CA HIS A 25 7.72 -11.97 10.81
C HIS A 25 6.75 -11.16 9.91
N PRO A 26 5.79 -11.83 9.25
CA PRO A 26 4.71 -11.16 8.52
C PRO A 26 3.86 -10.25 9.42
N GLU A 27 3.62 -9.03 8.98
CA GLU A 27 2.78 -8.05 9.69
C GLU A 27 1.43 -7.83 8.98
N LEU A 28 0.44 -7.37 9.73
CA LEU A 28 -0.87 -7.00 9.17
C LEU A 28 -0.74 -5.72 8.34
N VAL A 29 -1.24 -5.78 7.10
CA VAL A 29 -1.26 -4.64 6.19
C VAL A 29 -2.63 -3.99 6.27
N PHE A 30 -2.63 -2.71 6.60
CA PHE A 30 -3.83 -1.87 6.66
C PHE A 30 -3.86 -0.94 5.45
N PRO A 31 -5.05 -0.64 4.92
CA PRO A 31 -5.17 0.27 3.80
C PRO A 31 -5.01 1.71 4.26
N ILE A 32 -4.34 2.53 3.43
CA ILE A 32 -4.08 3.95 3.72
C ILE A 32 -5.38 4.76 3.90
N ASN A 33 -6.47 4.31 3.26
CA ASN A 33 -7.79 4.90 3.36
C ASN A 33 -8.90 3.88 3.00
N ASN A 34 -10.15 4.25 3.16
CA ASN A 34 -11.29 3.47 2.66
C ASN A 34 -11.23 3.39 1.13
N GLY A 35 -11.77 2.32 0.55
CA GLY A 35 -11.76 2.16 -0.89
C GLY A 35 -12.40 0.87 -1.37
N THR A 36 -12.15 0.56 -2.63
CA THR A 36 -12.56 -0.68 -3.29
C THR A 36 -11.34 -1.43 -3.80
N VAL A 37 -11.28 -2.72 -3.55
CA VAL A 37 -10.17 -3.57 -4.03
C VAL A 37 -10.31 -3.76 -5.54
N VAL A 38 -9.32 -3.28 -6.29
CA VAL A 38 -9.24 -3.44 -7.75
C VAL A 38 -8.52 -4.74 -8.12
N LEU A 39 -7.55 -5.15 -7.30
CA LEU A 39 -6.79 -6.38 -7.46
C LEU A 39 -6.48 -7.00 -6.10
N ALA A 40 -6.60 -8.31 -5.99
CA ALA A 40 -6.03 -9.11 -4.91
C ALA A 40 -5.56 -10.44 -5.53
N GLY A 41 -4.26 -10.56 -5.78
CA GLY A 41 -3.71 -11.70 -6.51
C GLY A 41 -2.26 -11.48 -6.96
N PRO A 42 -1.71 -12.36 -7.82
CA PRO A 42 -0.41 -12.13 -8.44
C PRO A 42 -0.42 -10.82 -9.24
N ASN A 43 0.70 -10.10 -9.20
CA ASN A 43 0.85 -8.91 -10.02
C ASN A 43 0.90 -9.28 -11.52
N PRO A 44 0.03 -8.70 -12.37
CA PRO A 44 -0.05 -9.09 -13.78
C PRO A 44 1.12 -8.57 -14.63
N THR A 45 1.86 -7.55 -14.17
CA THR A 45 2.91 -6.90 -14.96
C THR A 45 4.32 -7.18 -14.48
N SER A 46 4.50 -7.71 -13.27
CA SER A 46 5.83 -8.00 -12.73
C SER A 46 5.83 -9.12 -11.70
N ASN A 47 6.53 -10.21 -12.03
CA ASN A 47 6.76 -11.31 -11.08
C ASN A 47 7.60 -10.88 -9.87
N ARG A 48 8.35 -9.76 -9.97
CA ARG A 48 9.08 -9.19 -8.82
C ARG A 48 8.13 -8.63 -7.76
N ALA A 49 6.96 -8.12 -8.15
CA ALA A 49 5.97 -7.59 -7.21
C ALA A 49 5.25 -8.68 -6.40
N GLY A 50 5.24 -9.92 -6.90
CA GLY A 50 4.62 -11.05 -6.22
C GLY A 50 3.11 -10.86 -5.98
N LYS A 51 2.63 -11.33 -4.82
CA LYS A 51 1.25 -11.13 -4.39
C LYS A 51 1.00 -9.66 -4.10
N THR A 52 0.00 -9.09 -4.78
CA THR A 52 -0.31 -7.66 -4.75
C THR A 52 -1.78 -7.44 -4.42
N VAL A 53 -2.04 -6.42 -3.60
CA VAL A 53 -3.38 -5.83 -3.45
C VAL A 53 -3.35 -4.42 -4.01
N ILE A 54 -4.34 -4.06 -4.81
CA ILE A 54 -4.54 -2.69 -5.31
C ILE A 54 -5.88 -2.20 -4.79
N VAL A 55 -5.88 -1.03 -4.16
CA VAL A 55 -7.08 -0.38 -3.65
C VAL A 55 -7.26 0.95 -4.37
N ASP A 56 -8.46 1.15 -4.92
CA ASP A 56 -8.93 2.43 -5.41
C ASP A 56 -9.67 3.18 -4.30
N HIS A 57 -9.18 4.36 -3.96
CA HIS A 57 -9.74 5.23 -2.93
C HIS A 57 -10.70 6.29 -3.51
N GLY A 58 -10.90 6.30 -4.82
CA GLY A 58 -11.62 7.34 -5.55
C GLY A 58 -10.74 8.54 -5.89
N ASN A 59 -11.29 9.47 -6.68
CA ASN A 59 -10.60 10.69 -7.15
C ASN A 59 -9.23 10.43 -7.80
N GLY A 60 -9.11 9.30 -8.51
CA GLY A 60 -7.86 8.91 -9.17
C GLY A 60 -6.76 8.43 -8.24
N VAL A 61 -7.02 8.24 -6.93
CA VAL A 61 -6.02 7.81 -5.95
C VAL A 61 -6.06 6.29 -5.80
N GLN A 62 -4.94 5.63 -6.09
CA GLN A 62 -4.77 4.19 -5.93
C GLN A 62 -3.56 3.87 -5.05
N SER A 63 -3.70 2.88 -4.18
CA SER A 63 -2.59 2.32 -3.41
C SER A 63 -2.32 0.89 -3.81
N TYR A 64 -1.03 0.55 -3.88
CA TYR A 64 -0.53 -0.76 -4.30
C TYR A 64 0.29 -1.32 -3.13
N TYR A 65 -0.06 -2.52 -2.67
CA TYR A 65 0.60 -3.24 -1.59
C TYR A 65 1.21 -4.51 -2.16
N LEU A 66 2.54 -4.59 -2.23
CA LEU A 66 3.29 -5.64 -2.93
C LEU A 66 3.98 -6.59 -1.94
N HIS A 67 4.53 -7.68 -2.48
CA HIS A 67 5.29 -8.72 -1.77
C HIS A 67 4.50 -9.44 -0.67
N LEU A 68 3.18 -9.43 -0.73
CA LEU A 68 2.31 -9.95 0.33
C LEU A 68 2.46 -11.47 0.51
N SER A 69 2.15 -11.98 1.69
CA SER A 69 2.13 -13.43 1.95
C SER A 69 0.71 -14.01 1.84
N GLN A 70 -0.28 -13.27 2.34
CA GLN A 70 -1.68 -13.70 2.47
C GLN A 70 -2.64 -12.53 2.21
N PHE A 71 -3.81 -12.83 1.62
CA PHE A 71 -4.88 -11.87 1.39
C PHE A 71 -6.02 -12.06 2.40
N PHE A 72 -6.63 -10.95 2.84
CA PHE A 72 -7.88 -10.93 3.64
C PHE A 72 -9.04 -10.27 2.89
N CYS A 73 -8.82 -9.94 1.62
CA CYS A 73 -9.79 -9.31 0.75
C CYS A 73 -9.73 -9.95 -0.64
N LYS A 74 -10.78 -9.72 -1.43
CA LYS A 74 -10.88 -10.12 -2.83
C LYS A 74 -11.22 -8.91 -3.69
N LYS A 75 -10.96 -9.02 -5.00
CA LYS A 75 -11.37 -8.00 -5.97
C LYS A 75 -12.86 -7.69 -5.83
N GLY A 76 -13.20 -6.40 -5.82
CA GLY A 76 -14.55 -5.88 -5.63
C GLY A 76 -14.94 -5.59 -4.18
N ASP A 77 -14.16 -6.04 -3.19
CA ASP A 77 -14.48 -5.78 -1.78
C ASP A 77 -14.35 -4.28 -1.45
N LYS A 78 -15.31 -3.77 -0.67
CA LYS A 78 -15.20 -2.47 -0.01
C LYS A 78 -14.41 -2.63 1.28
N ILE A 79 -13.34 -1.87 1.42
CA ILE A 79 -12.40 -1.94 2.54
C ILE A 79 -12.42 -0.66 3.36
N ARG A 80 -12.15 -0.80 4.66
CA ARG A 80 -12.08 0.32 5.62
C ARG A 80 -10.67 0.43 6.16
N LYS A 81 -10.21 1.66 6.41
CA LYS A 81 -8.85 1.98 6.91
C LYS A 81 -8.45 1.27 8.21
N ASN A 82 -9.42 0.79 8.99
CA ASN A 82 -9.21 0.12 10.28
C ASN A 82 -9.25 -1.41 10.19
N LYS A 83 -9.42 -1.99 9.00
CA LYS A 83 -9.47 -3.44 8.79
C LYS A 83 -8.25 -3.88 7.98
N PRO A 84 -7.52 -4.93 8.39
CA PRO A 84 -6.40 -5.42 7.62
C PRO A 84 -6.89 -6.03 6.29
N ILE A 85 -6.13 -5.82 5.24
CA ILE A 85 -6.42 -6.31 3.87
C ILE A 85 -5.51 -7.46 3.45
N ALA A 86 -4.35 -7.60 4.08
CA ALA A 86 -3.35 -8.62 3.77
C ALA A 86 -2.34 -8.80 4.92
N LYS A 87 -1.39 -9.73 4.74
CA LYS A 87 -0.14 -9.81 5.50
C LYS A 87 1.06 -9.51 4.60
N SER A 88 2.05 -8.80 5.12
CA SER A 88 3.34 -8.58 4.45
C SER A 88 4.07 -9.91 4.26
N GLY A 89 5.07 -9.94 3.39
CA GLY A 89 5.72 -11.19 3.03
C GLY A 89 6.98 -11.00 2.21
N ASN A 90 7.35 -12.07 1.52
CA ASN A 90 8.46 -12.08 0.57
C ASN A 90 8.07 -12.88 -0.69
N SER A 91 6.88 -12.64 -1.24
CA SER A 91 6.42 -13.37 -2.44
C SER A 91 7.00 -12.84 -3.76
N GLY A 92 7.78 -11.76 -3.71
CA GLY A 92 8.42 -11.17 -4.88
C GLY A 92 9.71 -11.88 -5.27
N LEU A 93 9.94 -12.08 -6.58
CA LEU A 93 11.21 -12.61 -7.07
C LEU A 93 12.37 -11.64 -6.81
N GLY A 94 13.44 -12.16 -6.20
CA GLY A 94 14.69 -11.41 -5.96
C GLY A 94 14.65 -10.47 -4.76
N ILE A 95 13.59 -10.53 -3.94
CA ILE A 95 13.52 -9.82 -2.68
C ILE A 95 14.13 -10.68 -1.56
N SER A 96 14.99 -10.08 -0.74
CA SER A 96 15.52 -10.69 0.48
C SER A 96 14.84 -10.07 1.70
N GLY A 97 14.17 -10.89 2.51
CA GLY A 97 13.51 -10.45 3.75
C GLY A 97 12.02 -10.11 3.61
N ILE A 98 11.31 -10.17 4.73
CA ILE A 98 9.88 -9.83 4.79
C ILE A 98 9.75 -8.31 4.91
N HIS A 99 9.10 -7.70 3.93
CA HIS A 99 8.84 -6.27 3.91
C HIS A 99 7.53 -5.98 3.15
N LEU A 100 7.05 -4.74 3.25
CA LEU A 100 5.88 -4.26 2.53
C LEU A 100 6.30 -3.15 1.59
N HIS A 101 6.17 -3.36 0.28
CA HIS A 101 6.36 -2.27 -0.68
C HIS A 101 5.00 -1.60 -0.96
N LEU A 102 4.91 -0.32 -0.60
CA LEU A 102 3.73 0.51 -0.81
C LEU A 102 4.01 1.53 -1.91
N THR A 103 3.13 1.56 -2.91
CA THR A 103 3.16 2.58 -3.96
C THR A 103 1.82 3.30 -4.02
N ILE A 104 1.84 4.62 -4.21
CA ILE A 104 0.63 5.41 -4.40
C ILE A 104 0.65 6.01 -5.82
N LYS A 105 -0.47 5.89 -6.53
CA LYS A 105 -0.70 6.56 -7.81
C LYS A 105 -1.83 7.56 -7.67
N ILE A 106 -1.66 8.73 -8.29
CA ILE A 106 -2.70 9.76 -8.38
C ILE A 106 -2.89 10.09 -9.86
N TYR A 107 -4.12 9.96 -10.36
CA TYR A 107 -4.47 10.12 -11.79
C TYR A 107 -3.56 9.33 -12.75
N GLY A 108 -3.15 8.13 -12.34
CA GLY A 108 -2.28 7.25 -13.12
C GLY A 108 -0.77 7.55 -13.02
N ALA A 109 -0.39 8.70 -12.47
CA ALA A 109 1.01 9.05 -12.21
C ALA A 109 1.48 8.41 -10.91
N LEU A 110 2.66 7.78 -10.94
CA LEU A 110 3.36 7.35 -9.73
C LEU A 110 3.77 8.60 -8.95
N ILE A 111 3.39 8.64 -7.67
CA ILE A 111 3.84 9.69 -6.79
C ILE A 111 5.23 9.32 -6.27
N ASP A 112 6.20 10.16 -6.60
CA ASP A 112 7.50 10.12 -5.97
C ASP A 112 7.34 10.52 -4.48
N PRO A 113 7.70 9.64 -3.53
CA PRO A 113 7.51 9.91 -2.11
C PRO A 113 8.31 11.12 -1.62
N GLU A 114 9.46 11.46 -2.23
CA GLU A 114 10.21 12.67 -1.88
C GLU A 114 9.47 13.94 -2.30
N ARG A 115 8.98 13.99 -3.55
CA ARG A 115 8.23 15.16 -4.03
C ARG A 115 6.93 15.40 -3.28
N PHE A 116 6.25 14.34 -2.86
CA PHE A 116 5.05 14.47 -2.04
C PHE A 116 5.36 14.99 -0.63
N LEU A 117 6.49 14.59 -0.04
CA LEU A 117 6.94 15.07 1.27
C LEU A 117 7.30 16.55 1.27
N ASP A 118 7.90 17.07 0.20
CA ASP A 118 8.18 18.50 0.08
C ASP A 118 6.89 19.32 -0.07
N SER A 119 5.90 18.83 -0.83
CA SER A 119 4.60 19.52 -0.97
C SER A 119 3.75 19.58 0.30
N LEU A 120 4.13 18.82 1.34
CA LEU A 120 3.46 18.82 2.66
C LEU A 120 4.14 19.76 3.68
N ARG A 121 5.23 20.44 3.29
CA ARG A 121 6.00 21.34 4.15
C ARG A 121 5.72 22.82 3.92
N GLU A 122 4.84 23.16 2.98
CA GLU A 122 4.39 24.54 2.70
C GLU A 122 3.01 24.84 3.31
#